data_AF-A0A1Y1WXS0-F1
#
_entry.id   AF-A0A1Y1WXS0-F1
#
_cell.length_a   1.000
_cell.length_b   1.000
_cell.length_c   1.000
_cell.angle_alpha   90.00
_cell.angle_beta   90.00
_cell.angle_gamma   90.00
#
_symmetry.space_group_name_H-M   'P 1'
#
loop_
_entity.id
_entity.type
_entity.pdbx_description
1 polymer ?
#
loop_
_entity_poly.entity_id
_entity_poly.type
_entity_poly.pdbx_seq_one_letter_code
_entity_poly.pdbx_strand_id
1 'polypeptide(L)'
;MVFFLNDPNNKYFRNKETPAIFKEAREKLLTLKEDDNFYQVYLQREKDLYDVIAAREEGEAEGEENKAFEVAVKMILDKFKEDMIEKYTGLSEAKINILKEFLNEPNYQIDVLKSQLNLKIDEKKILEIIENCKVNYEDRKMKKRKA
;
A
#
# COMPACT_ATOMS: atom_id res chain seq x y z
N MET A 1 2.03 -24.38 -12.12
CA MET A 1 3.40 -24.45 -12.69
C MET A 1 4.27 -23.29 -12.19
N VAL A 2 3.79 -22.04 -12.18
CA VAL A 2 4.51 -20.86 -11.67
C VAL A 2 5.00 -21.01 -10.22
N PHE A 3 4.17 -21.55 -9.33
CA PHE A 3 4.48 -21.69 -7.89
C PHE A 3 5.71 -22.55 -7.58
N PHE A 4 6.01 -23.55 -8.43
CA PHE A 4 7.16 -24.44 -8.26
C PHE A 4 8.47 -23.81 -8.75
N LEU A 5 8.39 -22.96 -9.78
CA LEU A 5 9.54 -22.17 -10.24
C LEU A 5 9.90 -21.05 -9.26
N ASN A 6 8.92 -20.58 -8.48
CA ASN A 6 9.09 -19.52 -7.49
C ASN A 6 9.73 -20.02 -6.19
N ASP A 7 9.30 -21.19 -5.67
CA ASP A 7 9.90 -21.81 -4.48
C ASP A 7 9.85 -23.34 -4.61
N PRO A 8 10.85 -23.97 -5.26
CA PRO A 8 10.90 -25.42 -5.42
C PRO A 8 11.17 -26.16 -4.09
N ASN A 9 11.51 -25.45 -3.02
CA ASN A 9 11.75 -26.01 -1.68
C ASN A 9 10.59 -25.83 -0.72
N ASN A 10 9.49 -25.24 -1.18
CA ASN A 10 8.28 -25.07 -0.39
C ASN A 10 7.83 -26.39 0.22
N LYS A 11 7.34 -26.36 1.47
CA LYS A 11 6.84 -27.55 2.18
C LYS A 11 5.75 -28.27 1.37
N TYR A 12 4.97 -27.54 0.58
CA TYR A 12 3.97 -28.08 -0.33
C TYR A 12 4.55 -29.08 -1.35
N PHE A 13 5.78 -28.87 -1.85
CA PHE A 13 6.42 -29.76 -2.83
C PHE A 13 7.23 -30.90 -2.19
N ARG A 14 7.26 -30.99 -0.86
CA ARG A 14 8.06 -31.99 -0.11
C ARG A 14 7.22 -33.03 0.63
N ASN A 15 5.90 -32.99 0.50
CA ASN A 15 5.00 -33.94 1.17
C ASN A 15 4.88 -35.26 0.38
N LYS A 16 4.33 -36.31 1.02
CA LYS A 16 4.15 -37.63 0.38
C LYS A 16 3.15 -37.57 -0.77
N GLU A 17 2.13 -36.73 -0.64
CA GLU A 17 1.02 -36.53 -1.58
C GLU A 17 1.40 -35.69 -2.81
N THR A 18 2.59 -35.08 -2.82
CA THR A 18 3.07 -34.24 -3.92
C THR A 18 3.08 -35.06 -5.21
N PRO A 19 2.42 -34.58 -6.28
CA PRO A 19 2.42 -35.26 -7.57
C PRO A 19 3.84 -35.50 -8.08
N ALA A 20 4.08 -36.68 -8.68
CA ALA A 20 5.41 -37.13 -9.12
C ALA A 20 6.11 -36.11 -10.03
N ILE A 21 5.37 -35.44 -10.91
CA ILE A 21 5.88 -34.41 -11.81
C ILE A 21 6.61 -33.27 -11.08
N PHE A 22 6.18 -32.89 -9.87
CA PHE A 22 6.86 -31.86 -9.08
C PHE A 22 8.11 -32.39 -8.36
N LYS A 23 8.11 -33.68 -7.98
CA LYS A 23 9.29 -34.35 -7.41
C LYS A 23 10.39 -34.46 -8.46
N GLU A 24 10.04 -34.89 -9.68
CA GLU A 24 10.96 -34.97 -10.83
C GLU A 24 11.49 -33.61 -11.25
N ALA A 25 10.62 -32.58 -11.30
CA ALA A 25 11.04 -31.22 -11.60
C ALA A 25 12.02 -30.67 -10.54
N ARG A 26 11.85 -31.07 -9.27
CA ARG A 26 12.74 -30.68 -8.16
C ARG A 26 14.08 -31.36 -8.24
N GLU A 27 14.09 -32.66 -8.52
CA GLU A 27 15.33 -33.39 -8.73
C GLU A 27 16.13 -32.79 -9.88
N LYS A 28 15.49 -32.51 -11.03
CA LYS A 28 16.13 -31.83 -12.16
C LYS A 28 16.68 -30.44 -11.80
N LEU A 29 15.94 -29.64 -11.04
CA LEU A 29 16.43 -28.35 -10.54
C LEU A 29 17.66 -28.50 -9.63
N LEU A 30 17.66 -29.50 -8.76
CA LEU A 30 18.79 -29.79 -7.88
C LEU A 30 20.02 -30.25 -8.68
N THR A 31 19.84 -31.07 -9.73
CA THR A 31 20.94 -31.48 -10.61
C THR A 31 21.50 -30.30 -11.39
N LEU A 32 20.63 -29.44 -11.91
CA LEU A 32 21.05 -28.25 -12.66
C LEU A 32 21.76 -27.21 -11.78
N LYS A 33 21.58 -27.25 -10.45
CA LYS A 33 22.31 -26.40 -9.51
C LYS A 33 23.82 -26.69 -9.48
N GLU A 34 24.23 -27.88 -9.91
CA GLU A 34 25.65 -28.27 -10.03
C GLU A 34 26.32 -27.66 -11.28
N ASP A 35 25.54 -27.09 -12.21
CA ASP A 35 26.03 -26.30 -13.34
C ASP A 35 26.14 -24.82 -12.93
N ASP A 36 27.37 -24.31 -12.88
CA ASP A 36 27.67 -22.93 -12.48
C ASP A 36 26.93 -21.88 -13.32
N ASN A 37 26.74 -22.12 -14.62
CA ASN A 37 26.04 -21.18 -15.50
C ASN A 37 24.53 -21.16 -15.19
N PHE A 38 23.94 -22.33 -14.93
CA PHE A 38 22.54 -22.41 -14.53
C PHE A 38 22.31 -21.82 -13.14
N TYR A 39 23.23 -22.07 -12.20
CA TYR A 39 23.10 -21.60 -10.83
C TYR A 39 23.05 -20.07 -10.74
N GLN A 40 23.87 -19.35 -11.52
CA GLN A 40 23.81 -17.88 -11.59
C GLN A 40 22.46 -17.38 -12.12
N VAL A 41 21.93 -18.04 -13.16
CA VAL A 41 20.60 -17.71 -13.71
C VAL A 41 19.49 -17.98 -12.70
N TYR A 42 19.60 -19.06 -11.92
CA TYR A 42 18.67 -19.37 -10.85
C TYR A 42 18.67 -18.29 -9.76
N LEU A 43 19.86 -17.89 -9.27
CA LEU A 43 20.00 -16.84 -8.25
C LEU A 43 19.43 -15.50 -8.72
N GLN A 44 19.68 -15.13 -9.97
CA GLN A 44 19.14 -13.89 -10.52
C GLN A 44 17.60 -13.91 -10.54
N ARG A 45 16.99 -15.03 -10.96
CA ARG A 45 15.52 -15.17 -10.96
C ARG A 45 14.92 -15.13 -9.56
N GLU A 46 15.59 -15.77 -8.60
CA GLU A 46 15.19 -15.72 -7.20
C GLU A 46 15.21 -14.28 -6.69
N LYS A 47 16.26 -13.52 -6.99
CA LYS A 47 16.36 -12.10 -6.67
C LYS A 47 15.24 -11.28 -7.33
N ASP A 48 15.04 -11.44 -8.64
CA ASP A 48 14.00 -10.72 -9.37
C ASP A 48 12.60 -10.98 -8.78
N LEU A 49 12.34 -12.21 -8.34
CA LEU A 49 11.09 -12.56 -7.67
C LEU A 49 10.95 -11.86 -6.32
N TYR A 50 12.00 -11.85 -5.48
CA TYR A 50 11.97 -11.12 -4.22
C TYR A 50 11.77 -9.62 -4.42
N ASP A 51 12.43 -9.03 -5.43
CA ASP A 51 12.26 -7.61 -5.76
C ASP A 51 10.80 -7.30 -6.17
N VAL A 52 10.17 -8.17 -6.96
CA VAL A 52 8.74 -8.05 -7.34
C VAL A 52 7.80 -8.20 -6.14
N ILE A 53 8.07 -9.16 -5.26
CA ILE A 53 7.27 -9.37 -4.05
C ILE A 53 7.38 -8.15 -3.13
N ALA A 54 8.61 -7.69 -2.87
CA ALA A 54 8.86 -6.53 -2.02
C ALA A 54 8.19 -5.26 -2.58
N ALA A 55 8.31 -5.00 -3.89
CA ALA A 55 7.64 -3.87 -4.53
C ALA A 55 6.11 -3.95 -4.42
N ARG A 56 5.55 -5.16 -4.49
CA ARG A 56 4.11 -5.38 -4.30
C ARG A 56 3.68 -5.13 -2.86
N GLU A 57 4.41 -5.68 -1.89
CA GLU A 57 4.13 -5.47 -0.46
C GLU A 57 4.22 -4.00 -0.07
N GLU A 58 5.22 -3.28 -0.60
CA GLU A 58 5.35 -1.84 -0.41
C GLU A 58 4.16 -1.07 -1.00
N GLY A 59 3.74 -1.42 -2.23
CA GLY A 59 2.56 -0.82 -2.85
C GLY A 59 1.24 -1.13 -2.13
N GLU A 60 1.09 -2.34 -1.59
CA GLU A 60 -0.07 -2.72 -0.77
C GLU A 60 -0.09 -1.91 0.53
N ALA A 61 1.04 -1.80 1.24
CA ALA A 61 1.16 -0.99 2.45
C ALA A 61 0.88 0.50 2.21
N GLU A 62 1.41 1.07 1.12
CA GLU A 62 1.14 2.45 0.72
C GLU A 62 -0.36 2.65 0.41
N GLY A 63 -0.98 1.69 -0.28
CA GLY A 63 -2.41 1.70 -0.57
C GLY A 63 -3.30 1.65 0.67
N GLU A 64 -2.93 0.84 1.66
CA GLU A 64 -3.62 0.76 2.95
C GLU A 64 -3.50 2.07 3.74
N GLU A 65 -2.31 2.66 3.81
CA GLU A 65 -2.07 3.92 4.51
C GLU A 65 -2.85 5.09 3.87
N ASN A 66 -2.84 5.17 2.53
CA ASN A 66 -3.63 6.13 1.75
C ASN A 66 -5.14 6.00 2.04
N LYS A 67 -5.64 4.77 2.07
CA LYS A 67 -7.06 4.50 2.33
C LYS A 67 -7.45 4.84 3.77
N ALA A 68 -6.60 4.50 4.75
CA ALA A 68 -6.82 4.86 6.14
C ALA A 68 -6.90 6.38 6.32
N PHE A 69 -6.00 7.13 5.68
CA PHE A 69 -6.03 8.59 5.67
C PHE A 69 -7.31 9.15 5.03
N GLU A 70 -7.71 8.65 3.86
CA GLU A 70 -8.94 9.08 3.18
C GLU A 70 -10.18 8.84 4.03
N VAL A 71 -10.29 7.65 4.64
CA VAL A 71 -11.41 7.30 5.52
C VAL A 71 -11.41 8.19 6.76
N ALA A 72 -10.25 8.45 7.36
CA ALA A 72 -10.14 9.33 8.53
C ALA A 72 -10.65 10.74 8.21
N VAL A 73 -10.22 11.32 7.09
CA VAL A 73 -10.66 12.65 6.65
C VAL A 73 -12.18 12.69 6.48
N LYS A 74 -12.78 11.70 5.80
CA LYS A 74 -14.24 11.62 5.62
C LYS A 74 -14.97 11.53 6.95
N MET A 75 -14.54 10.65 7.83
CA MET A 75 -15.18 10.45 9.13
C MET A 75 -15.04 11.68 10.04
N ILE A 76 -13.92 12.40 9.97
CA ILE A 76 -13.75 13.68 10.68
C ILE A 76 -14.75 14.72 10.17
N LEU A 77 -14.89 14.87 8.85
CA LEU A 77 -15.84 15.80 8.23
C LEU A 77 -17.30 15.46 8.57
N ASP A 78 -17.61 14.16 8.65
CA ASP A 78 -18.92 13.63 9.07
C ASP A 78 -19.12 13.67 10.60
N LYS A 79 -18.17 14.25 11.35
CA LYS A 79 -18.23 14.46 12.80
C LYS A 79 -18.32 13.17 13.63
N PHE A 80 -17.70 12.10 13.15
CA PHE A 80 -17.52 10.89 13.96
C PHE A 80 -16.57 11.16 15.13
N LYS A 81 -16.77 10.39 16.20
CA LYS A 81 -15.91 10.39 17.38
C LYS A 81 -14.55 9.74 17.06
N GLU A 82 -13.52 10.18 17.76
CA GLU A 82 -12.13 9.74 17.61
C GLU A 82 -11.99 8.23 17.80
N ASP A 83 -12.68 7.65 18.78
CA ASP A 83 -12.68 6.22 19.09
C ASP A 83 -13.17 5.36 17.92
N MET A 84 -14.18 5.83 17.19
CA MET A 84 -14.63 5.17 15.97
C MET A 84 -13.61 5.33 14.85
N ILE A 85 -13.06 6.52 14.65
CA ILE A 85 -12.08 6.77 13.59
C ILE A 85 -10.85 5.88 13.77
N GLU A 86 -10.31 5.80 14.98
CA GLU A 86 -9.18 4.93 15.34
C GLU A 86 -9.50 3.46 15.03
N LYS A 87 -10.68 2.98 15.42
CA LYS A 87 -11.11 1.61 15.16
C LYS A 87 -11.19 1.25 13.67
N TYR A 88 -11.64 2.18 12.82
CA TYR A 88 -11.84 1.91 11.39
C TYR A 88 -10.60 2.17 10.53
N THR A 89 -9.68 3.02 10.99
CA THR A 89 -8.52 3.45 10.20
C THR A 89 -7.20 2.90 10.75
N GLY A 90 -7.15 2.47 12.01
CA GLY A 90 -5.92 2.09 12.69
C GLY A 90 -5.00 3.27 13.01
N LEU A 91 -5.41 4.50 12.72
CA LEU A 91 -4.66 5.69 13.08
C LEU A 91 -4.78 5.96 14.59
N SER A 92 -3.66 6.31 15.22
CA SER A 92 -3.68 6.70 16.63
C SER A 92 -4.46 7.99 16.85
N GLU A 93 -5.02 8.14 18.05
CA GLU A 93 -5.73 9.36 18.47
C GLU A 93 -4.92 10.64 18.22
N ALA A 94 -3.60 10.62 18.45
CA ALA A 94 -2.72 11.75 18.16
C ALA A 94 -2.74 12.16 16.67
N LYS A 95 -2.67 11.19 15.75
CA LYS A 95 -2.75 11.46 14.30
C LYS A 95 -4.13 11.99 13.89
N ILE A 96 -5.18 11.46 14.51
CA ILE A 96 -6.56 11.93 14.29
C ILE A 96 -6.72 13.38 14.73
N ASN A 97 -6.16 13.75 15.89
CA ASN A 97 -6.22 15.13 16.39
C ASN A 97 -5.46 16.11 15.49
N ILE A 98 -4.27 15.74 15.01
CA ILE A 98 -3.53 16.53 14.02
C ILE A 98 -4.37 16.74 12.76
N LEU A 99 -5.01 15.70 12.25
CA LEU A 99 -5.91 15.78 11.09
C LEU A 99 -7.12 16.69 11.35
N LYS A 100 -7.70 16.64 12.55
CA LYS A 100 -8.81 17.50 12.95
C LYS A 100 -8.42 18.97 12.99
N GLU A 101 -7.27 19.29 13.60
CA GLU A 101 -6.74 20.66 13.63
C GLU A 101 -6.50 21.18 12.21
N PHE A 102 -5.83 20.37 11.38
CA PHE A 102 -5.59 20.69 9.98
C PHE A 102 -6.87 21.02 9.19
N LEU A 103 -7.91 20.18 9.30
CA LEU A 103 -9.16 20.37 8.56
C LEU A 103 -9.95 21.60 9.02
N ASN A 104 -9.70 22.09 10.24
CA ASN A 104 -10.33 23.30 10.78
C ASN A 104 -9.55 24.58 10.46
N GLU A 105 -8.28 24.49 10.05
CA GLU A 105 -7.41 25.64 9.78
C GLU A 105 -7.22 25.91 8.26
N PRO A 106 -7.73 27.03 7.72
CA PRO A 106 -7.72 27.30 6.28
C PRO A 106 -6.34 27.63 5.67
N ASN A 107 -5.30 27.83 6.49
CA ASN A 107 -3.95 28.22 6.04
C ASN A 107 -2.89 27.14 6.28
N TYR A 108 -3.29 25.92 6.64
CA TYR A 108 -2.34 24.89 7.06
C TYR A 108 -1.50 24.37 5.89
N GLN A 109 -0.18 24.29 6.09
CA GLN A 109 0.76 23.85 5.05
C GLN A 109 0.90 22.31 5.03
N ILE A 110 0.85 21.72 3.85
CA ILE A 110 0.73 20.26 3.67
C ILE A 110 2.03 19.51 3.99
N ASP A 111 3.18 20.15 3.78
CA ASP A 111 4.50 19.67 4.19
C ASP A 111 4.61 19.50 5.71
N VAL A 112 4.04 20.44 6.47
CA VAL A 112 3.95 20.36 7.93
C VAL A 112 3.04 19.20 8.35
N LEU A 113 1.86 19.06 7.72
CA LEU A 113 0.93 17.96 7.99
C LEU A 113 1.60 16.60 7.74
N LYS A 114 2.25 16.44 6.59
CA LYS A 114 2.94 15.21 6.21
C LYS A 114 4.03 14.84 7.23
N SER A 115 4.81 15.82 7.65
CA SER A 115 5.88 15.62 8.65
C SER A 115 5.33 15.18 10.01
N GLN A 116 4.20 15.76 10.45
CA GLN A 116 3.60 15.44 11.74
C GLN A 116 2.89 14.09 11.76
N LEU A 117 2.23 13.71 10.66
CA LEU A 117 1.55 12.43 10.57
C LEU A 117 2.53 11.26 10.42
N ASN A 118 3.76 11.53 9.98
CA ASN A 118 4.79 10.53 9.72
C ASN A 118 4.24 9.37 8.88
N LEU A 119 3.48 9.70 7.84
CA LEU A 119 2.91 8.75 6.88
C LEU A 119 3.73 8.81 5.59
N LYS A 120 3.86 7.69 4.88
CA LYS A 120 4.56 7.64 3.58
C LYS A 120 3.67 8.11 2.42
N ILE A 121 2.70 8.97 2.70
CA ILE A 121 1.75 9.45 1.70
C ILE A 121 2.39 10.57 0.87
N ASP A 122 2.23 10.51 -0.45
CA ASP A 122 2.64 11.60 -1.36
C ASP A 122 1.81 12.87 -1.14
N GLU A 123 2.43 14.04 -1.20
CA GLU A 123 1.75 15.33 -0.97
C GLU A 123 0.63 15.59 -1.98
N LYS A 124 0.81 15.15 -3.24
CA LYS A 124 -0.24 15.24 -4.26
C LYS A 124 -1.42 14.35 -3.90
N LYS A 125 -1.17 13.19 -3.30
CA LYS A 125 -2.23 12.29 -2.86
C LYS A 125 -3.01 12.88 -1.69
N ILE A 126 -2.33 13.51 -0.74
CA ILE A 126 -2.95 14.27 0.35
C ILE A 126 -3.88 15.35 -0.22
N LEU A 127 -3.38 16.15 -1.16
CA LEU A 127 -4.14 17.19 -1.86
C LEU A 127 -5.40 16.63 -2.55
N GLU A 128 -5.24 15.59 -3.37
CA GLU A 128 -6.35 14.93 -4.06
C GLU A 128 -7.43 14.45 -3.07
N ILE A 129 -7.01 13.82 -1.96
CA ILE A 129 -7.94 13.31 -0.95
C ILE A 129 -8.70 14.47 -0.29
N ILE A 130 -8.01 15.54 0.11
CA ILE A 130 -8.65 16.70 0.72
C ILE A 130 -9.61 17.37 -0.26
N GLU A 131 -9.23 17.53 -1.52
CA GLU A 131 -10.10 18.09 -2.57
C GLU A 131 -11.32 17.21 -2.83
N ASN A 132 -11.15 15.89 -2.92
CA ASN A 132 -12.24 14.94 -3.15
C ASN A 132 -13.18 14.81 -1.96
N CYS A 133 -12.68 14.99 -0.73
CA CYS A 133 -13.47 14.94 0.49
C CYS A 133 -14.25 16.24 0.76
N LYS A 134 -14.01 17.33 0.01
CA LYS A 134 -14.88 18.52 -0.04
C LYS A 134 -16.16 18.22 -0.82
N VAL A 135 -16.99 17.33 -0.29
CA VAL A 135 -18.30 16.99 -0.86
C VAL A 135 -19.15 18.27 -0.92
N ASN A 136 -19.47 18.68 -2.15
CA ASN A 136 -20.30 19.78 -2.65
C ASN A 136 -19.59 21.14 -2.96
N TYR A 137 -18.82 21.18 -4.05
CA TYR A 137 -18.68 22.39 -4.88
C TYR A 137 -20.01 22.58 -5.64
N GLU A 138 -21.03 23.12 -4.96
CA GLU A 138 -22.13 23.74 -5.72
C GLU A 138 -21.51 24.86 -6.55
N ASP A 139 -21.35 24.56 -7.84
CA ASP A 139 -21.43 25.42 -9.00
C ASP A 139 -21.67 26.89 -8.64
N ARG A 140 -20.64 27.57 -8.07
CA ARG A 140 -20.63 29.02 -7.94
C ARG A 140 -20.39 29.55 -9.35
N LYS A 141 -21.45 29.51 -10.16
CA LYS A 141 -21.64 30.40 -11.29
C LYS A 141 -21.26 31.78 -10.78
N MET A 142 -20.08 32.24 -11.16
CA MET A 142 -19.76 33.66 -11.11
C MET A 142 -20.87 34.35 -11.91
N LYS A 143 -21.84 34.93 -11.20
CA LYS A 143 -22.66 36.00 -11.77
C LYS A 143 -21.65 37.03 -12.22
N LYS A 144 -21.35 37.05 -13.53
CA LYS A 144 -20.70 38.17 -14.19
C LYS A 144 -21.41 39.42 -13.69
N ARG A 145 -20.75 40.22 -12.86
CA ARG A 145 -21.17 41.59 -12.64
C ARG A 145 -21.01 42.27 -13.99
N LYS A 146 -22.13 42.67 -14.60
CA LYS A 146 -22.13 43.64 -15.68
C LYS A 146 -21.47 44.90 -15.12
N ALA A 147 -20.32 45.25 -15.66
CA ALA A 147 -19.88 46.63 -15.75
C ALA A 147 -20.11 47.04 -17.22
#